data_AF-A0A948VXV2-F1
#
_entry.id   AF-A0A948VXV2-F1
#
_cell.length_a   1.000
_cell.length_b   1.000
_cell.length_c   1.000
_cell.angle_alpha   90.00
_cell.angle_beta   90.00
_cell.angle_gamma   90.00
#
_symmetry.space_group_name_H-M   'P 1'
#
loop_
_entity.id
_entity.type
_entity.pdbx_description
1 polymer ?
#
loop_
_entity_poly.entity_id
_entity_poly.type
_entity_poly.pdbx_seq_one_letter_code
_entity_poly.pdbx_strand_id
1 'polypeptide(L)'
;MAQPDFILMHAPSVYDFRQKTILYGPVSEQIPSSPVFEMYPIGFTSIAEYLERAGHQVRIVNLAVRMLNDINFDAEKMIKRLKAPLFGIDLHWMLHCHGSIEIARLVKKHHPDSRVIFGGLSSSYFYQELMQYPEIDYVMRGDSTEEPLRQLMDCIKNGKPPENVPNLVWRDSQGTVRENPFSNIPPDLNNLMVEHYGNVLRSVIRYRDLASYIPFKGWADYPITAAFTCRGCTENCVICGGSAAAFREFYHRGKPAFRTPEAVIQDIKQIANFSNGPIFILGDIRQSGEEYAQELLQKLQE
;
A
#
# COMPACT_ATOMS: atom_id res chain seq x y z
N MET A 1 12.42 8.55 -19.81
CA MET A 1 11.76 8.53 -18.48
C MET A 1 12.79 8.11 -17.48
N ALA A 2 12.79 8.72 -16.29
CA ALA A 2 13.66 8.27 -15.20
C ALA A 2 13.28 6.82 -14.83
N GLN A 3 14.28 5.97 -14.59
CA GLN A 3 14.06 4.59 -14.21
C GLN A 3 13.78 4.54 -12.70
N PRO A 4 12.62 4.00 -12.27
CA PRO A 4 12.30 3.93 -10.85
C PRO A 4 13.22 2.93 -10.13
N ASP A 5 13.54 3.23 -8.87
CA ASP A 5 14.23 2.33 -7.95
C ASP A 5 13.25 1.28 -7.38
N PHE A 6 11.97 1.64 -7.26
CA PHE A 6 10.93 0.77 -6.72
C PHE A 6 9.61 0.95 -7.47
N ILE A 7 9.00 -0.15 -7.89
CA ILE A 7 7.65 -0.12 -8.48
C ILE A 7 6.67 -0.83 -7.56
N LEU A 8 5.71 -0.09 -7.02
CA LEU A 8 4.55 -0.59 -6.29
C LEU A 8 3.45 -0.97 -7.30
N MET A 9 3.01 -2.20 -7.28
CA MET A 9 1.98 -2.74 -8.16
C MET A 9 0.78 -3.20 -7.36
N HIS A 10 -0.40 -2.74 -7.81
CA HIS A 10 -1.66 -3.22 -7.27
C HIS A 10 -2.28 -4.24 -8.23
N ALA A 11 -2.51 -5.45 -7.71
CA ALA A 11 -3.05 -6.57 -8.47
C ALA A 11 -4.59 -6.62 -8.37
N PRO A 12 -5.31 -7.07 -9.41
CA PRO A 12 -6.72 -7.40 -9.26
C PRO A 12 -6.89 -8.56 -8.26
N SER A 13 -8.08 -8.75 -7.68
CA SER A 13 -8.34 -9.88 -6.77
C SER A 13 -8.00 -11.24 -7.41
N VAL A 14 -8.42 -11.42 -8.66
CA VAL A 14 -8.17 -12.60 -9.50
C VAL A 14 -7.56 -12.13 -10.81
N TYR A 15 -6.36 -12.59 -11.18
CA TYR A 15 -5.65 -12.12 -12.38
C TYR A 15 -6.39 -12.36 -13.70
N ASP A 16 -6.97 -13.55 -13.89
CA ASP A 16 -7.60 -13.98 -15.15
C ASP A 16 -9.12 -13.73 -15.20
N PHE A 17 -9.60 -12.73 -14.46
CA PHE A 17 -11.02 -12.38 -14.33
C PHE A 17 -11.74 -12.04 -15.64
N ARG A 18 -11.00 -11.75 -16.72
CA ARG A 18 -11.56 -11.51 -18.05
C ARG A 18 -11.70 -12.76 -18.90
N GLN A 19 -11.03 -13.85 -18.51
CA GLN A 19 -10.99 -15.09 -19.28
C GLN A 19 -11.91 -16.16 -18.69
N LYS A 20 -12.15 -16.11 -17.38
CA LYS A 20 -12.98 -17.08 -16.66
C LYS A 20 -14.16 -16.39 -16.01
N THR A 21 -15.31 -17.07 -16.01
CA THR A 21 -16.45 -16.65 -15.21
C THR A 21 -16.10 -16.82 -13.73
N ILE A 22 -16.24 -15.74 -12.96
CA ILE A 22 -15.99 -15.74 -11.52
C ILE A 22 -17.33 -15.54 -10.82
N LEU A 23 -17.66 -16.47 -9.92
CA LEU A 23 -18.71 -16.23 -8.94
C LEU A 23 -18.08 -15.42 -7.80
N TYR A 24 -18.19 -14.10 -7.88
CA TYR A 24 -17.81 -13.25 -6.78
C TYR A 24 -18.77 -13.56 -5.63
N GLY A 25 -18.23 -14.11 -4.53
CA GLY A 25 -19.01 -14.35 -3.31
C GLY A 25 -19.56 -13.05 -2.72
N PRO A 26 -20.08 -13.05 -1.48
CA PRO A 26 -20.53 -11.81 -0.84
C PRO A 26 -19.33 -10.88 -0.63
N VAL A 27 -19.07 -10.01 -1.60
CA VAL A 27 -18.09 -8.94 -1.55
C VAL A 27 -18.79 -7.74 -0.92
N SER A 28 -18.27 -7.30 0.23
CA SER A 28 -18.81 -6.14 0.94
C SER A 28 -18.73 -4.87 0.07
N GLU A 29 -19.87 -4.20 -0.17
CA GLU A 29 -19.98 -2.95 -0.94
C GLU A 29 -19.44 -1.71 -0.20
N GLN A 30 -18.73 -1.88 0.92
CA GLN A 30 -18.33 -0.76 1.81
C GLN A 30 -17.18 0.09 1.26
N ILE A 31 -16.44 -0.41 0.26
CA ILE A 31 -15.35 0.33 -0.42
C ILE A 31 -15.78 0.51 -1.88
N PRO A 32 -15.66 1.71 -2.49
CA PRO A 32 -16.02 1.95 -3.89
C PRO A 32 -15.06 1.22 -4.83
N SER A 33 -15.25 -0.09 -4.94
CA SER A 33 -14.47 -0.97 -5.78
C SER A 33 -15.40 -1.92 -6.51
N SER A 34 -15.06 -2.25 -7.74
CA SER A 34 -15.70 -3.36 -8.45
C SER A 34 -15.38 -4.71 -7.78
N PRO A 35 -15.97 -5.82 -8.25
CA PRO A 35 -15.70 -7.16 -7.70
C PRO A 35 -14.23 -7.61 -7.80
N VAL A 36 -13.38 -6.92 -8.57
CA VAL A 36 -11.93 -7.20 -8.63
C VAL A 36 -11.10 -6.34 -7.68
N PHE A 37 -11.74 -5.52 -6.83
CA PHE A 37 -11.12 -4.71 -5.78
C PHE A 37 -9.97 -3.82 -6.26
N GLU A 38 -10.21 -3.01 -7.29
CA GLU A 38 -9.14 -2.25 -7.94
C GLU A 38 -8.58 -1.06 -7.16
N MET A 39 -9.14 -0.75 -5.98
CA MET A 39 -8.70 0.35 -5.14
C MET A 39 -7.42 -0.03 -4.41
N TYR A 40 -6.28 0.53 -4.85
CA TYR A 40 -5.02 0.30 -4.14
C TYR A 40 -5.03 0.92 -2.74
N PRO A 41 -4.30 0.35 -1.76
CA PRO A 41 -4.25 0.89 -0.40
C PRO A 41 -3.57 2.26 -0.36
N ILE A 42 -4.12 3.21 0.41
CA ILE A 42 -3.49 4.54 0.63
C ILE A 42 -2.05 4.44 1.19
N GLY A 43 -1.70 3.31 1.81
CA GLY A 43 -0.32 2.99 2.19
C GLY A 43 0.68 3.14 1.03
N PHE A 44 0.28 2.91 -0.23
CA PHE A 44 1.14 3.13 -1.39
C PHE A 44 1.58 4.58 -1.55
N THR A 45 0.67 5.53 -1.37
CA THR A 45 0.99 6.95 -1.49
C THR A 45 1.85 7.41 -0.33
N SER A 46 1.61 6.86 0.87
CA SER A 46 2.46 7.10 2.04
C SER A 46 3.89 6.59 1.83
N ILE A 47 4.04 5.33 1.40
CA ILE A 47 5.34 4.70 1.14
C ILE A 47 6.08 5.43 0.01
N ALA A 48 5.39 5.72 -1.11
CA ALA A 48 6.00 6.42 -2.23
C ALA A 48 6.53 7.80 -1.81
N GLU A 49 5.74 8.58 -1.07
CA GLU A 49 6.17 9.89 -0.60
C GLU A 49 7.33 9.80 0.40
N TYR A 50 7.27 8.86 1.34
CA TYR A 50 8.31 8.70 2.35
C TYR A 50 9.66 8.32 1.73
N LEU A 51 9.64 7.37 0.79
CA LEU A 51 10.83 6.94 0.07
C LEU A 51 11.37 8.01 -0.88
N GLU A 52 10.50 8.79 -1.53
CA GLU A 52 10.93 9.92 -2.37
C GLU A 52 11.58 11.04 -1.56
N ARG A 53 11.09 11.34 -0.36
CA ARG A 53 11.78 12.24 0.58
C ARG A 53 13.17 11.73 0.96
N ALA A 54 13.36 10.41 1.00
CA ALA A 54 14.65 9.76 1.23
C ALA A 54 15.53 9.62 -0.04
N GLY A 55 15.09 10.16 -1.19
CA GLY A 55 15.88 10.18 -2.42
C GLY A 55 15.76 8.95 -3.31
N HIS A 56 14.77 8.07 -3.07
CA HIS A 56 14.48 6.91 -3.91
C HIS A 56 13.33 7.22 -4.88
N GLN A 57 13.42 6.83 -6.14
CA GLN A 57 12.36 7.03 -7.12
C GLN A 57 11.34 5.90 -7.08
N VAL A 58 10.12 6.21 -6.64
CA VAL A 58 9.03 5.22 -6.55
C VAL A 58 8.02 5.44 -7.66
N ARG A 59 7.46 4.36 -8.21
CA ARG A 59 6.34 4.41 -9.16
C ARG A 59 5.21 3.52 -8.70
N ILE A 60 3.97 4.00 -8.82
CA ILE A 60 2.77 3.19 -8.59
C ILE A 60 2.23 2.71 -9.94
N VAL A 61 1.82 1.44 -10.00
CA VAL A 61 1.17 0.82 -11.14
C VAL A 61 -0.05 0.04 -10.67
N ASN A 62 -1.23 0.65 -10.81
CA ASN A 62 -2.49 -0.05 -10.56
C ASN A 62 -2.87 -0.92 -11.77
N LEU A 63 -2.48 -2.20 -11.75
CA LEU A 63 -2.83 -3.14 -12.82
C LEU A 63 -4.33 -3.44 -12.81
N ALA A 64 -4.95 -3.53 -11.64
CA ALA A 64 -6.37 -3.83 -11.50
C ALA A 64 -7.25 -2.81 -12.26
N VAL A 65 -7.06 -1.51 -12.01
CA VAL A 65 -7.86 -0.46 -12.66
C VAL A 65 -7.59 -0.39 -14.16
N ARG A 66 -6.32 -0.58 -14.57
CA ARG A 66 -5.96 -0.64 -15.99
C ARG A 66 -6.63 -1.81 -16.68
N MET A 67 -6.72 -2.94 -15.98
CA MET A 67 -7.41 -4.12 -16.50
C MET A 67 -8.94 -3.92 -16.55
N LEU A 68 -9.51 -3.11 -15.67
CA LEU A 68 -10.95 -2.83 -15.72
C LEU A 68 -11.35 -1.80 -16.77
N ASN A 69 -10.49 -0.82 -17.03
CA ASN A 69 -10.82 0.31 -17.90
C ASN A 69 -10.62 0.04 -19.39
N ASP A 70 -9.75 -0.91 -19.76
CA ASP A 70 -9.47 -1.25 -21.15
C ASP A 70 -9.41 -2.76 -21.33
N ILE A 71 -10.42 -3.36 -21.96
CA ILE A 71 -10.50 -4.80 -22.21
C ILE A 71 -9.30 -5.36 -22.99
N ASN A 72 -8.66 -4.54 -23.83
CA ASN A 72 -7.51 -4.93 -24.65
C ASN A 72 -6.17 -4.69 -23.93
N PHE A 73 -6.19 -4.13 -22.71
CA PHE A 73 -4.99 -3.90 -21.95
C PHE A 73 -4.32 -5.24 -21.56
N ASP A 74 -3.08 -5.41 -22.01
CA ASP A 74 -2.24 -6.55 -21.72
C ASP A 74 -1.31 -6.24 -20.52
N ALA A 75 -1.67 -6.81 -19.37
CA ALA A 75 -0.94 -6.65 -18.11
C ALA A 75 0.47 -7.27 -18.18
N GLU A 76 0.63 -8.44 -18.79
CA GLU A 76 1.94 -9.09 -18.94
C GLU A 76 2.87 -8.26 -19.81
N LYS A 77 2.38 -7.73 -20.94
CA LYS A 77 3.15 -6.82 -21.80
C LYS A 77 3.48 -5.51 -21.10
N MET A 78 2.65 -5.02 -20.18
CA MET A 78 3.00 -3.89 -19.33
C MET A 78 4.14 -4.26 -18.38
N ILE A 79 3.99 -5.34 -17.61
CA ILE A 79 4.99 -5.83 -16.65
C ILE A 79 6.35 -6.02 -17.33
N LYS A 80 6.38 -6.67 -18.49
CA LYS A 80 7.60 -6.87 -19.30
C LYS A 80 8.36 -5.57 -19.63
N ARG A 81 7.64 -4.45 -19.77
CA ARG A 81 8.22 -3.13 -20.11
C ARG A 81 8.69 -2.34 -18.90
N LEU A 82 8.22 -2.69 -17.70
CA LEU A 82 8.65 -2.05 -16.46
C LEU A 82 10.11 -2.42 -16.17
N LYS A 83 10.83 -1.56 -15.45
CA LYS A 83 12.21 -1.80 -15.03
C LYS A 83 12.42 -1.17 -13.66
N ALA A 84 12.75 -2.00 -12.67
CA ALA A 84 13.16 -1.58 -11.33
C ALA A 84 13.95 -2.73 -10.67
N PRO A 85 14.91 -2.43 -9.78
CA PRO A 85 15.58 -3.46 -8.99
C PRO A 85 14.63 -4.12 -7.97
N LEU A 86 13.58 -3.41 -7.54
CA LEU A 86 12.57 -3.91 -6.60
C LEU A 86 11.15 -3.70 -7.15
N PHE A 87 10.32 -4.73 -7.04
CA PHE A 87 8.89 -4.70 -7.31
C PHE A 87 8.11 -5.04 -6.05
N GLY A 88 7.22 -4.14 -5.64
CA GLY A 88 6.37 -4.30 -4.48
C GLY A 88 4.97 -4.66 -4.92
N ILE A 89 4.39 -5.71 -4.35
CA ILE A 89 3.03 -6.13 -4.66
C ILE A 89 2.26 -6.08 -3.34
N ASP A 90 1.18 -5.30 -3.29
CA ASP A 90 0.37 -5.32 -2.07
C ASP A 90 -0.41 -6.62 -1.97
N LEU A 91 -0.49 -7.09 -0.73
CA LEU A 91 -1.50 -8.01 -0.28
C LEU A 91 -2.02 -7.46 1.05
N HIS A 92 -2.76 -6.35 0.92
CA HIS A 92 -3.41 -5.70 2.06
C HIS A 92 -4.63 -6.53 2.50
N TRP A 93 -5.49 -6.89 1.55
CA TRP A 93 -6.63 -7.79 1.78
C TRP A 93 -6.44 -9.16 1.14
N MET A 94 -6.80 -10.21 1.87
CA MET A 94 -6.61 -11.62 1.47
C MET A 94 -7.29 -11.98 0.14
N LEU A 95 -8.31 -11.22 -0.27
CA LEU A 95 -8.97 -11.39 -1.56
C LEU A 95 -8.02 -11.20 -2.77
N HIS A 96 -6.89 -10.51 -2.60
CA HIS A 96 -5.88 -10.34 -3.65
C HIS A 96 -4.88 -11.48 -3.75
N CYS A 97 -4.96 -12.51 -2.89
CA CYS A 97 -3.98 -13.61 -2.87
C CYS A 97 -3.71 -14.19 -4.26
N HIS A 98 -4.77 -14.52 -5.02
CA HIS A 98 -4.59 -15.08 -6.35
C HIS A 98 -3.90 -14.09 -7.29
N GLY A 99 -4.46 -12.89 -7.46
CA GLY A 99 -3.89 -11.90 -8.37
C GLY A 99 -2.46 -11.49 -8.02
N SER A 100 -2.18 -11.19 -6.75
CA SER A 100 -0.85 -10.76 -6.31
C SER A 100 0.22 -11.83 -6.55
N ILE A 101 -0.09 -13.11 -6.32
CA ILE A 101 0.83 -14.21 -6.61
C ILE A 101 1.06 -14.38 -8.12
N GLU A 102 0.03 -14.29 -8.96
CA GLU A 102 0.21 -14.35 -10.41
C GLU A 102 1.06 -13.17 -10.93
N ILE A 103 0.86 -11.97 -10.40
CA ILE A 103 1.71 -10.82 -10.74
C ILE A 103 3.17 -11.08 -10.33
N ALA A 104 3.43 -11.66 -9.15
CA ALA A 104 4.78 -12.02 -8.73
C ALA A 104 5.45 -13.00 -9.71
N ARG A 105 4.72 -14.01 -10.19
CA ARG A 105 5.20 -14.94 -11.22
C ARG A 105 5.56 -14.24 -12.51
N LEU A 106 4.71 -13.32 -12.99
CA LEU A 106 4.99 -12.55 -14.19
C LEU A 106 6.19 -11.63 -14.04
N VAL A 107 6.36 -11.02 -12.86
CA VAL A 107 7.54 -10.20 -12.56
C VAL A 107 8.80 -11.06 -12.66
N LYS A 108 8.87 -12.19 -11.97
CA LYS A 108 10.04 -13.08 -12.01
C LYS A 108 10.31 -13.68 -13.38
N LYS A 109 9.25 -13.96 -14.16
CA LYS A 109 9.36 -14.43 -15.56
C LYS A 109 10.08 -13.43 -16.46
N HIS A 110 9.78 -12.13 -16.33
CA HIS A 110 10.33 -11.09 -17.21
C HIS A 110 11.53 -10.33 -16.61
N HIS A 111 11.68 -10.37 -15.29
CA HIS A 111 12.70 -9.67 -14.51
C HIS A 111 13.32 -10.61 -13.45
N PRO A 112 14.03 -11.68 -13.86
CA PRO A 112 14.54 -12.70 -12.94
C PRO A 112 15.53 -12.13 -11.91
N ASP A 113 16.27 -11.07 -12.26
CA ASP A 113 17.25 -10.42 -11.40
C ASP A 113 16.63 -9.43 -10.40
N SER A 114 15.39 -8.99 -10.64
CA SER A 114 14.70 -8.07 -9.75
C SER A 114 14.17 -8.80 -8.52
N ARG A 115 14.08 -8.07 -7.41
CA ARG A 115 13.51 -8.56 -6.16
C ARG A 115 12.01 -8.28 -6.10
N VAL A 116 11.27 -9.17 -5.46
CA VAL A 116 9.82 -9.04 -5.22
C VAL A 116 9.57 -8.97 -3.72
N ILE A 117 8.86 -7.91 -3.31
CA ILE A 117 8.46 -7.70 -1.92
C ILE A 117 6.94 -7.67 -1.80
N PHE A 118 6.42 -8.37 -0.79
CA PHE A 118 5.02 -8.30 -0.39
C PHE A 118 4.88 -7.45 0.87
N GLY A 119 3.77 -6.73 0.97
CA GLY A 119 3.42 -5.92 2.14
C GLY A 119 1.92 -5.70 2.26
N GLY A 120 1.49 -5.28 3.45
CA GLY A 120 0.09 -5.09 3.80
C GLY A 120 -0.37 -5.98 4.93
N LEU A 121 -1.63 -5.81 5.32
CA LEU A 121 -2.21 -6.49 6.49
C LEU A 121 -2.19 -8.00 6.32
N SER A 122 -2.72 -8.50 5.20
CA SER A 122 -2.75 -9.94 4.91
C SER A 122 -1.35 -10.51 4.70
N SER A 123 -0.42 -9.75 4.10
CA SER A 123 1.00 -10.17 4.02
C SER A 123 1.62 -10.39 5.38
N SER A 124 1.26 -9.55 6.37
CA SER A 124 1.79 -9.66 7.73
C SER A 124 1.27 -10.90 8.45
N TYR A 125 0.05 -11.33 8.15
CA TYR A 125 -0.55 -12.55 8.70
C TYR A 125 0.08 -13.80 8.09
N PHE A 126 0.13 -13.83 6.77
CA PHE A 126 0.49 -15.03 6.00
C PHE A 126 1.93 -14.99 5.48
N TYR A 127 2.83 -14.32 6.20
CA TYR A 127 4.19 -14.10 5.72
C TYR A 127 4.95 -15.42 5.56
N GLN A 128 4.66 -16.43 6.39
CA GLN A 128 5.32 -17.74 6.33
C GLN A 128 4.91 -18.49 5.06
N GLU A 129 3.61 -18.48 4.73
CA GLU A 129 3.07 -19.08 3.52
C GLU A 129 3.56 -18.34 2.27
N LEU A 130 3.61 -17.01 2.31
CA LEU A 130 4.18 -16.21 1.22
C LEU A 130 5.64 -16.57 0.95
N MET A 131 6.45 -16.79 1.99
CA MET A 131 7.86 -17.18 1.82
C MET A 131 8.07 -18.61 1.29
N GLN A 132 7.00 -19.41 1.15
CA GLN A 132 7.07 -20.70 0.44
C GLN A 132 7.09 -20.53 -1.08
N TYR A 133 6.62 -19.39 -1.60
CA TYR A 133 6.69 -19.09 -3.02
C TYR A 133 8.11 -18.70 -3.42
N PRO A 134 8.74 -19.37 -4.41
CA PRO A 134 10.08 -19.02 -4.86
C PRO A 134 10.15 -17.64 -5.52
N GLU A 135 9.01 -17.11 -5.97
CA GLU A 135 8.94 -15.81 -6.61
C GLU A 135 9.02 -14.63 -5.64
N ILE A 136 8.88 -14.88 -4.34
CA ILE A 136 8.85 -13.85 -3.30
C ILE A 136 10.20 -13.84 -2.57
N ASP A 137 10.90 -12.69 -2.63
CA ASP A 137 12.19 -12.49 -1.96
C ASP A 137 12.03 -11.94 -0.54
N TYR A 138 11.01 -11.09 -0.36
CA TYR A 138 10.81 -10.29 0.84
C TYR A 138 9.33 -10.24 1.24
N VAL A 139 9.06 -10.27 2.53
CA VAL A 139 7.77 -9.86 3.11
C VAL A 139 8.04 -8.82 4.19
N MET A 140 7.47 -7.63 4.04
CA MET A 140 7.54 -6.58 5.06
C MET A 140 6.31 -6.63 5.95
N ARG A 141 6.52 -6.92 7.23
CA ARG A 141 5.44 -7.05 8.22
C ARG A 141 5.15 -5.71 8.90
N GLY A 142 3.89 -5.49 9.27
CA GLY A 142 3.45 -4.32 10.02
C GLY A 142 2.43 -3.45 9.29
N ASP A 143 1.83 -2.54 10.06
CA ASP A 143 0.91 -1.53 9.56
C ASP A 143 1.62 -0.21 9.19
N SER A 144 2.85 -0.02 9.67
CA SER A 144 3.71 1.13 9.40
C SER A 144 5.08 0.69 8.92
N THR A 145 5.21 0.53 7.61
CA THR A 145 6.36 -0.08 6.95
C THR A 145 7.27 0.93 6.24
N GLU A 146 6.97 2.22 6.31
CA GLU A 146 7.68 3.27 5.57
C GLU A 146 9.18 3.32 5.90
N GLU A 147 9.54 3.43 7.19
CA GLU A 147 10.94 3.46 7.63
C GLU A 147 11.66 2.11 7.41
N PRO A 148 11.08 0.94 7.74
CA PRO A 148 11.66 -0.35 7.37
C PRO A 148 11.94 -0.49 5.87
N LEU A 149 11.00 -0.06 5.01
CA LEU A 149 11.20 -0.08 3.56
C LEU A 149 12.33 0.86 3.13
N ARG A 150 12.46 2.04 3.75
CA ARG A 150 13.57 2.96 3.49
C ARG A 150 14.92 2.30 3.79
N GLN A 151 15.03 1.62 4.92
CA GLN A 151 16.24 0.87 5.29
C GLN A 151 16.53 -0.28 4.32
N LEU A 152 15.49 -1.00 3.87
CA LEU A 152 15.64 -2.04 2.84
C LEU A 152 16.14 -1.46 1.51
N MET A 153 15.59 -0.34 1.07
CA MET A 153 16.02 0.35 -0.15
C MET A 153 17.50 0.76 -0.07
N ASP A 154 17.95 1.24 1.09
CA ASP A 154 19.37 1.55 1.31
C ASP A 154 20.25 0.29 1.28
N CYS A 155 19.80 -0.83 1.85
CA CYS A 155 20.51 -2.11 1.76
C CYS A 155 20.65 -2.57 0.30
N ILE A 156 19.57 -2.53 -0.48
CA ILE A 156 19.55 -2.92 -1.90
C ILE A 156 20.50 -2.02 -2.70
N LYS A 157 20.41 -0.70 -2.53
CA LYS A 157 21.26 0.28 -3.22
C LYS A 157 22.75 0.09 -2.92
N ASN A 158 23.08 -0.29 -1.69
CA ASN A 158 24.46 -0.48 -1.25
C ASN A 158 24.96 -1.93 -1.38
N GLY A 159 24.15 -2.86 -1.91
CA GLY A 159 24.51 -4.28 -2.02
C GLY A 159 24.75 -4.97 -0.67
N LYS A 160 24.08 -4.52 0.40
CA LYS A 160 24.25 -5.07 1.75
C LYS A 160 23.10 -6.03 2.11
N PRO A 161 23.37 -7.09 2.89
CA PRO A 161 22.31 -7.92 3.47
C PRO A 161 21.37 -7.09 4.35
N PRO A 162 20.04 -7.32 4.31
CA PRO A 162 19.07 -6.55 5.07
C PRO A 162 18.85 -7.11 6.49
N GLU A 163 19.89 -7.64 7.14
CA GLU A 163 19.81 -8.31 8.46
C GLU A 163 19.26 -7.41 9.58
N ASN A 164 19.50 -6.11 9.48
CA ASN A 164 19.09 -5.12 10.49
C ASN A 164 17.80 -4.37 10.11
N VAL A 165 17.16 -4.72 8.99
CA VAL A 165 15.90 -4.08 8.60
C VAL A 165 14.78 -4.62 9.49
N PRO A 166 14.15 -3.79 10.33
CA PRO A 166 13.12 -4.24 11.26
C PRO A 166 11.91 -4.79 10.50
N ASN A 167 11.22 -5.76 11.10
CA ASN A 167 9.99 -6.38 10.62
C ASN A 167 10.09 -7.17 9.29
N LEU A 168 11.26 -7.19 8.65
CA LEU A 168 11.47 -7.85 7.37
C LEU A 168 11.60 -9.37 7.53
N VAL A 169 10.98 -10.10 6.61
CA VAL A 169 11.26 -11.51 6.35
C VAL A 169 11.86 -11.62 4.97
N TRP A 170 12.95 -12.37 4.83
CA TRP A 170 13.73 -12.40 3.60
C TRP A 170 14.44 -13.71 3.38
N ARG A 171 14.89 -13.95 2.15
CA ARG A 171 15.70 -15.13 1.79
C ARG A 171 17.18 -14.78 1.69
N ASP A 172 18.03 -15.48 2.43
CA ASP A 172 19.47 -15.32 2.34
C ASP A 172 20.06 -15.97 1.08
N SER A 173 21.37 -15.77 0.85
CA SER A 173 22.06 -16.31 -0.33
C SER A 173 22.08 -17.84 -0.39
N GLN A 174 21.79 -18.53 0.71
CA GLN A 174 21.69 -19.98 0.79
C GLN A 174 20.25 -20.48 0.57
N GLY A 175 19.30 -19.56 0.36
CA GLY A 175 17.89 -19.90 0.19
C GLY A 175 17.10 -20.01 1.50
N THR A 176 17.75 -19.78 2.65
CA THR A 176 17.12 -19.92 3.97
C THR A 176 16.28 -18.68 4.28
N VAL A 177 15.07 -18.90 4.79
CA VAL A 177 14.19 -17.81 5.24
C VAL A 177 14.70 -17.27 6.58
N ARG A 178 14.91 -15.96 6.64
CA ARG A 178 15.33 -15.20 7.82
C ARG A 178 14.21 -14.27 8.23
N GLU A 179 13.89 -14.26 9.51
CA GLU A 179 12.92 -13.36 10.11
C GLU A 179 13.64 -12.36 11.01
N ASN A 180 13.66 -11.10 10.61
CA ASN A 180 14.23 -10.05 11.45
C ASN A 180 13.24 -9.68 12.57
N PRO A 181 13.72 -9.16 13.71
CA PRO A 181 12.86 -8.77 14.82
C PRO A 181 11.75 -7.80 14.40
N PHE A 182 10.55 -8.00 14.95
CA PHE A 182 9.44 -7.07 14.80
C PHE A 182 9.59 -5.94 15.82
N SER A 183 10.23 -4.84 15.42
CA SER A 183 10.62 -3.75 16.32
C SER A 183 10.22 -2.34 15.86
N ASN A 184 9.82 -2.16 14.60
CA ASN A 184 9.33 -0.87 14.13
C ASN A 184 7.81 -0.76 14.28
N ILE A 185 7.38 -0.19 15.41
CA ILE A 185 5.97 0.06 15.75
C ILE A 185 5.87 1.52 16.22
N PRO A 186 5.82 2.50 15.30
CA PRO A 186 5.81 3.90 15.70
C PRO A 186 4.53 4.22 16.51
N PRO A 187 4.65 4.99 17.61
CA PRO A 187 3.52 5.31 18.49
C PRO A 187 2.57 6.34 17.90
N ASP A 188 3.02 7.13 16.93
CA ASP A 188 2.27 8.14 16.20
C ASP A 188 2.61 8.09 14.70
N LEU A 189 1.88 8.85 13.88
CA LEU A 189 2.03 8.88 12.42
C LEU A 189 2.36 10.28 11.89
N ASN A 190 2.87 11.18 12.73
CA ASN A 190 2.97 12.60 12.40
C ASN A 190 3.96 12.89 11.26
N ASN A 191 4.98 12.04 11.09
CA ASN A 191 5.97 12.16 10.03
C ASN A 191 5.59 11.43 8.74
N LEU A 192 4.42 10.79 8.69
CA LEU A 192 3.93 10.05 7.53
C LEU A 192 2.90 10.88 6.76
N MET A 193 2.79 10.60 5.46
CA MET A 193 1.80 11.21 4.58
C MET A 193 1.89 12.75 4.46
N VAL A 194 3.06 13.35 4.76
CA VAL A 194 3.21 14.82 4.85
C VAL A 194 2.85 15.53 3.55
N GLU A 195 3.28 15.04 2.38
CA GLU A 195 2.95 15.64 1.07
C GLU A 195 2.55 14.58 0.04
N HIS A 196 1.83 13.55 0.48
CA HIS A 196 1.63 12.33 -0.33
C HIS A 196 0.76 12.55 -1.57
N TYR A 197 -0.26 13.42 -1.50
CA TYR A 197 -1.05 13.79 -2.67
C TYR A 197 -0.23 14.60 -3.68
N GLY A 198 0.52 15.59 -3.21
CA GLY A 198 1.45 16.34 -4.07
C GLY A 198 2.51 15.44 -4.70
N ASN A 199 2.98 14.42 -3.97
CA ASN A 199 3.90 13.42 -4.49
C ASN A 199 3.28 12.61 -5.63
N VAL A 200 2.05 12.12 -5.46
CA VAL A 200 1.31 11.39 -6.51
C VAL A 200 1.19 12.23 -7.78
N LEU A 201 0.80 13.50 -7.67
CA LEU A 201 0.70 14.41 -8.82
C LEU A 201 2.05 14.58 -9.54
N ARG A 202 3.14 14.80 -8.79
CA ARG A 202 4.50 14.88 -9.35
C ARG A 202 4.89 13.59 -10.06
N SER A 203 4.55 12.44 -9.51
CA SER A 203 4.87 11.13 -10.07
C SER A 203 4.05 10.82 -11.33
N VAL A 204 2.77 11.20 -11.38
CA VAL A 204 1.95 11.14 -12.60
C VAL A 204 2.62 11.92 -13.73
N ILE A 205 3.09 13.15 -13.46
CA ILE A 205 3.78 13.99 -14.45
C ILE A 205 5.12 13.34 -14.85
N ARG A 206 5.92 12.89 -13.88
CA ARG A 206 7.26 12.31 -14.10
C ARG A 206 7.21 11.08 -15.01
N TYR A 207 6.25 10.18 -14.78
CA TYR A 207 6.10 8.94 -15.55
C TYR A 207 5.11 9.05 -16.71
N ARG A 208 4.40 10.18 -16.84
CA ARG A 208 3.37 10.44 -17.87
C ARG A 208 2.32 9.34 -17.93
N ASP A 209 1.88 8.88 -16.76
CA ASP A 209 1.08 7.66 -16.62
C ASP A 209 -0.08 7.84 -15.64
N LEU A 210 -1.01 8.74 -15.94
CA LEU A 210 -2.19 8.98 -15.10
C LEU A 210 -3.01 7.69 -14.89
N ALA A 211 -3.18 6.89 -15.94
CA ALA A 211 -4.02 5.68 -15.91
C ALA A 211 -3.60 4.67 -14.84
N SER A 212 -2.29 4.59 -14.53
CA SER A 212 -1.75 3.70 -13.50
C SER A 212 -1.88 4.23 -12.08
N TYR A 213 -2.11 5.54 -11.90
CA TYR A 213 -2.26 6.19 -10.59
C TYR A 213 -3.73 6.44 -10.23
N ILE A 214 -4.67 6.17 -11.14
CA ILE A 214 -6.10 6.22 -10.82
C ILE A 214 -6.38 5.19 -9.70
N PRO A 215 -7.02 5.59 -8.59
CA PRO A 215 -7.23 4.69 -7.47
C PRO A 215 -8.27 3.63 -7.81
N PHE A 216 -9.39 3.97 -8.45
CA PHE A 216 -10.44 3.01 -8.82
C PHE A 216 -11.20 3.43 -10.08
N LYS A 217 -12.04 2.54 -10.63
CA LYS A 217 -12.78 2.81 -11.86
C LYS A 217 -13.85 3.90 -11.65
N GLY A 218 -13.87 4.91 -12.52
CA GLY A 218 -14.82 6.03 -12.42
C GLY A 218 -14.37 7.17 -11.49
N TRP A 219 -13.15 7.11 -10.93
CA TRP A 219 -12.62 8.19 -10.08
C TRP A 219 -12.58 9.56 -10.79
N ALA A 220 -12.40 9.60 -12.12
CA ALA A 220 -12.45 10.87 -12.85
C ALA A 220 -13.84 11.53 -12.85
N ASP A 221 -14.90 10.73 -12.76
CA ASP A 221 -16.29 11.22 -12.69
C ASP A 221 -16.67 11.63 -11.25
N TYR A 222 -16.08 10.95 -10.26
CA TYR A 222 -16.27 11.24 -8.84
C TYR A 222 -14.93 11.13 -8.09
N PRO A 223 -14.13 12.23 -8.05
CA PRO A 223 -12.76 12.21 -7.55
C PRO A 223 -12.71 12.29 -6.02
N ILE A 224 -13.37 11.34 -5.36
CA ILE A 224 -13.31 11.17 -3.91
C ILE A 224 -11.89 10.82 -3.50
N THR A 225 -11.44 11.44 -2.42
CA THR A 225 -10.14 11.22 -1.80
C THR A 225 -10.32 10.90 -0.32
N ALA A 226 -9.24 10.65 0.42
CA ALA A 226 -9.36 10.28 1.82
C ALA A 226 -8.26 10.87 2.70
N ALA A 227 -8.66 11.42 3.85
CA ALA A 227 -7.74 11.85 4.88
C ALA A 227 -7.76 10.82 6.02
N PHE A 228 -6.60 10.30 6.41
CA PHE A 228 -6.49 9.26 7.44
C PHE A 228 -6.26 9.88 8.81
N THR A 229 -6.98 9.42 9.84
CA THR A 229 -6.81 9.92 11.22
C THR A 229 -5.89 9.04 12.07
N CYS A 230 -5.88 7.72 11.85
CA CYS A 230 -5.10 6.79 12.65
C CYS A 230 -4.80 5.45 11.96
N ARG A 231 -3.83 4.70 12.48
CA ARG A 231 -3.67 3.26 12.23
C ARG A 231 -3.92 2.48 13.51
N GLY A 232 -4.67 1.39 13.39
CA GLY A 232 -5.14 0.60 14.54
C GLY A 232 -6.56 0.96 14.98
N CYS A 233 -7.14 0.11 15.82
CA CYS A 233 -8.51 0.26 16.33
C CYS A 233 -8.53 0.19 17.87
N THR A 234 -9.44 0.91 18.52
CA THR A 234 -9.77 0.74 19.95
C THR A 234 -10.77 -0.38 20.17
N GLU A 235 -11.56 -0.68 19.15
CA GLU A 235 -12.66 -1.64 19.22
C GLU A 235 -12.20 -3.07 18.97
N ASN A 236 -12.88 -4.03 19.60
CA ASN A 236 -12.55 -5.44 19.51
C ASN A 236 -13.63 -6.27 18.81
N CYS A 237 -14.10 -5.81 17.65
CA CYS A 237 -15.14 -6.51 16.88
C CYS A 237 -14.70 -7.94 16.52
N VAL A 238 -15.51 -8.93 16.90
CA VAL A 238 -15.19 -10.38 16.82
C VAL A 238 -14.80 -10.85 15.42
N ILE A 239 -15.39 -10.27 14.38
CA ILE A 239 -15.17 -10.67 12.98
C ILE A 239 -14.12 -9.82 12.24
N CYS A 240 -13.55 -8.82 12.90
CA CYS A 240 -12.71 -7.82 12.22
C CYS A 240 -11.22 -8.17 12.37
N GLY A 241 -10.56 -8.46 11.23
CA GLY A 241 -9.09 -8.63 11.16
C GLY A 241 -8.30 -7.33 11.41
N GLY A 242 -8.99 -6.19 11.54
CA GLY A 242 -8.45 -4.90 11.95
C GLY A 242 -8.85 -4.47 13.37
N SER A 243 -9.35 -5.39 14.20
CA SER A 243 -9.73 -5.12 15.60
C SER A 243 -8.51 -4.84 16.48
N ALA A 244 -8.73 -4.30 17.69
CA ALA A 244 -7.68 -4.05 18.67
C ALA A 244 -6.90 -5.31 19.05
N ALA A 245 -7.56 -6.48 19.21
CA ALA A 245 -6.86 -7.74 19.47
C ALA A 245 -6.03 -8.17 18.25
N ALA A 246 -6.58 -8.04 17.04
CA ALA A 246 -5.88 -8.35 15.81
C ALA A 246 -4.63 -7.47 15.60
N PHE A 247 -4.74 -6.17 15.90
CA PHE A 247 -3.61 -5.23 15.87
C PHE A 247 -2.50 -5.58 16.87
N ARG A 248 -2.89 -6.00 18.10
CA ARG A 248 -1.93 -6.46 19.11
C ARG A 248 -1.24 -7.75 18.72
N GLU A 249 -1.99 -8.72 18.22
CA GLU A 249 -1.48 -10.06 17.95
C GLU A 249 -0.54 -10.08 16.74
N PHE A 250 -0.95 -9.46 15.63
CA PHE A 250 -0.24 -9.62 14.35
C PHE A 250 0.66 -8.45 13.98
N TYR A 251 0.47 -7.28 14.60
CA TYR A 251 1.24 -6.07 14.30
C TYR A 251 1.94 -5.50 15.54
N HIS A 252 1.83 -6.18 16.68
CA HIS A 252 2.40 -5.76 17.97
C HIS A 252 2.00 -4.34 18.39
N ARG A 253 0.88 -3.83 17.86
CA ARG A 253 0.37 -2.49 18.15
C ARG A 253 -0.59 -2.54 19.33
N GLY A 254 -0.10 -2.12 20.50
CA GLY A 254 -0.87 -2.05 21.74
C GLY A 254 -2.05 -1.07 21.72
N LYS A 255 -1.88 0.05 21.01
CA LYS A 255 -2.84 1.15 20.90
C LYS A 255 -2.78 1.78 19.50
N PRO A 256 -3.87 2.40 19.00
CA PRO A 256 -3.82 3.09 17.73
C PRO A 256 -2.76 4.20 17.72
N ALA A 257 -2.12 4.39 16.58
CA ALA A 257 -1.27 5.55 16.32
C ALA A 257 -2.10 6.60 15.59
N PHE A 258 -2.32 7.73 16.25
CA PHE A 258 -3.12 8.84 15.74
C PHE A 258 -2.23 9.87 15.04
N ARG A 259 -2.83 10.62 14.12
CA ARG A 259 -2.28 11.85 13.54
C ARG A 259 -2.91 13.04 14.23
N THR A 260 -2.17 14.12 14.43
CA THR A 260 -2.75 15.34 15.00
C THR A 260 -3.84 15.95 14.10
N PRO A 261 -4.78 16.73 14.64
CA PRO A 261 -5.76 17.45 13.82
C PRO A 261 -5.11 18.31 12.74
N GLU A 262 -3.98 18.96 13.01
CA GLU A 262 -3.23 19.75 12.02
C GLU A 262 -2.78 18.91 10.83
N ALA A 263 -2.26 17.71 11.07
CA ALA A 263 -1.80 16.83 10.01
C ALA A 263 -2.97 16.36 9.12
N VAL A 264 -4.14 16.09 9.71
CA VAL A 264 -5.35 15.74 8.96
C VAL A 264 -5.85 16.94 8.14
N ILE A 265 -5.86 18.14 8.71
CA ILE A 265 -6.24 19.38 8.01
C ILE A 265 -5.26 19.70 6.88
N GLN A 266 -3.96 19.44 7.06
CA GLN A 266 -2.95 19.63 6.02
C GLN A 266 -3.26 18.75 4.80
N ASP A 267 -3.60 17.48 4.99
CA ASP A 267 -4.03 16.61 3.89
C ASP A 267 -5.28 17.18 3.19
N ILE A 268 -6.27 17.61 3.96
CA ILE A 268 -7.52 18.17 3.44
C ILE A 268 -7.25 19.41 2.59
N LYS A 269 -6.37 20.31 3.07
CA LYS A 269 -5.94 21.51 2.32
C LYS A 269 -5.17 21.14 1.06
N GLN A 270 -4.26 20.16 1.11
CA GLN A 270 -3.56 19.68 -0.08
C GLN A 270 -4.52 19.11 -1.12
N ILE A 271 -5.51 18.32 -0.69
CA ILE A 271 -6.53 17.74 -1.56
C ILE A 271 -7.36 18.86 -2.22
N ALA A 272 -7.84 19.81 -1.42
CA ALA A 272 -8.66 20.93 -1.90
C ALA A 272 -7.94 21.79 -2.94
N ASN A 273 -6.60 21.82 -2.94
CA ASN A 273 -5.82 22.55 -3.95
C ASN A 273 -5.91 21.95 -5.37
N PHE A 274 -6.25 20.66 -5.52
CA PHE A 274 -6.31 20.01 -6.85
C PHE A 274 -7.63 19.29 -7.15
N SER A 275 -8.52 19.09 -6.17
CA SER A 275 -9.82 18.43 -6.36
C SER A 275 -10.92 19.18 -5.62
N ASN A 276 -12.05 19.39 -6.30
CA ASN A 276 -13.31 19.82 -5.69
C ASN A 276 -14.20 18.62 -5.29
N GLY A 277 -13.67 17.39 -5.40
CA GLY A 277 -14.37 16.18 -5.02
C GLY A 277 -14.50 16.03 -3.50
N PRO A 278 -15.39 15.15 -3.03
CA PRO A 278 -15.55 14.87 -1.60
C PRO A 278 -14.28 14.30 -0.97
N ILE A 279 -14.06 14.63 0.30
CA ILE A 279 -12.93 14.12 1.08
C ILE A 279 -13.49 13.24 2.19
N PHE A 280 -13.13 11.97 2.17
CA PHE A 280 -13.56 11.01 3.17
C PHE A 280 -12.56 10.95 4.33
N ILE A 281 -12.98 11.34 5.53
CA ILE A 281 -12.15 11.19 6.73
C ILE A 281 -12.25 9.73 7.18
N LEU A 282 -11.16 8.99 7.04
CA LEU A 282 -11.06 7.57 7.36
C LEU A 282 -10.66 7.37 8.82
N GLY A 283 -11.52 6.64 9.55
CA GLY A 283 -11.42 6.39 11.00
C GLY A 283 -12.50 7.14 11.78
N ASP A 284 -12.80 6.69 13.00
CA ASP A 284 -13.69 7.45 13.89
C ASP A 284 -12.89 8.61 14.53
N ILE A 285 -13.25 9.85 14.23
CA ILE A 285 -12.58 11.04 14.78
C ILE A 285 -12.67 11.10 16.31
N ARG A 286 -13.62 10.41 16.95
CA ARG A 286 -13.75 10.35 18.40
C ARG A 286 -12.85 9.30 19.04
N GLN A 287 -12.20 8.45 18.24
CA GLN A 287 -11.36 7.36 18.75
C GLN A 287 -10.15 7.88 19.55
N SER A 288 -9.68 9.09 19.25
CA SER A 288 -8.63 9.78 20.02
C SER A 288 -9.17 10.61 21.20
N GLY A 289 -10.49 10.62 21.42
CA GLY A 289 -11.18 11.45 22.40
C GLY A 289 -12.02 12.59 21.80
N GLU A 290 -12.96 13.11 22.58
CA GLU A 290 -13.86 14.21 22.15
C GLU A 290 -13.12 15.52 21.86
N GLU A 291 -12.07 15.84 22.63
CA GLU A 291 -11.26 17.05 22.41
C GLU A 291 -10.62 17.04 21.02
N TYR A 292 -10.10 15.89 20.58
CA TYR A 292 -9.54 15.72 19.24
C TYR A 292 -10.58 15.98 18.15
N ALA A 293 -11.77 15.39 18.30
CA ALA A 293 -12.85 15.54 17.34
C ALA A 293 -13.30 17.00 17.23
N GLN A 294 -13.47 17.68 18.37
CA GLN A 294 -13.84 19.10 18.42
C GLN A 294 -12.77 19.99 17.78
N GLU A 295 -11.50 19.77 18.11
CA GLU A 295 -10.40 20.52 17.53
C GLU A 295 -10.32 20.34 16.01
N LEU A 296 -10.45 19.09 15.51
CA LEU A 296 -10.48 18.81 14.08
C LEU A 296 -11.64 19.52 13.38
N LEU A 297 -12.85 19.45 13.94
CA LEU A 297 -14.03 20.12 13.39
C LEU A 297 -13.91 21.64 13.42
N GLN A 298 -13.30 22.21 14.45
CA GLN A 298 -13.03 23.65 14.53
C GLN A 298 -12.08 24.08 13.40
N LYS A 299 -10.95 23.38 13.22
CA LYS A 299 -9.99 23.71 12.14
C LYS A 299 -10.56 23.48 10.74
N LEU A 300 -11.58 22.64 10.58
CA LEU A 300 -12.30 22.48 9.30
C LEU A 300 -13.18 23.68 8.94
N GLN A 301 -13.59 24.48 9.93
CA GLN A 301 -14.38 25.68 9.71
C GLN A 301 -13.54 26.91 9.33
N GLU A 302 -12.23 26.85 9.60
CA GLU A 302 -11.23 27.89 9.31
C GLU A 302 -10.71 27.82 7.86
#